data_AF-A0AAU4ZDV9-F1
#
_entry.id   AF-A0AAU4ZDV9-F1
#
_cell.length_a   1.000
_cell.length_b   1.000
_cell.length_c   1.000
_cell.angle_alpha   90.00
_cell.angle_beta   90.00
_cell.angle_gamma   90.00
#
_symmetry.space_group_name_H-M   'P 1'
#
loop_
_entity.id
_entity.type
_entity.pdbx_description
1 polymer ?
#
loop_
_entity_poly.entity_id
_entity_poly.type
_entity_poly.pdbx_seq_one_letter_code
_entity_poly.pdbx_strand_id
1 'polypeptide(L)'
;MPQARRAKQDHLIYADVVDSKSKAGVWMGERASFQEKQQRILEALKERTDWVELPGAVMVISTEPAGITVIAPNPSLPGVIVLADGGSPAASAALQSAGEEQVRAVMGELGIAEEEAAA
;
A
#
# COMPACT_ATOMS: atom_id res chain seq x y z
N MET A 1 6.21 13.70 19.70
CA MET A 1 5.08 12.82 20.04
C MET A 1 3.91 13.23 19.16
N PRO A 2 3.40 12.38 18.25
CA PRO A 2 2.24 12.73 17.45
C PRO A 2 0.99 12.83 18.34
N GLN A 3 0.11 13.79 18.04
CA GLN A 3 -1.08 14.09 18.85
C GLN A 3 -2.29 13.27 18.38
N ALA A 4 -3.05 12.71 19.32
CA ALA A 4 -4.27 11.98 19.03
C ALA A 4 -5.40 12.92 18.53
N ARG A 5 -6.34 12.33 17.76
CA ARG A 5 -7.40 12.99 16.97
C ARG A 5 -8.34 13.86 17.81
N ARG A 6 -8.91 14.93 17.22
CA ARG A 6 -9.92 15.81 17.86
C ARG A 6 -11.37 15.53 17.44
N ALA A 7 -11.66 15.08 16.22
CA ALA A 7 -13.03 14.83 15.76
C ALA A 7 -13.17 13.70 14.71
N LYS A 8 -14.41 13.20 14.53
CA LYS A 8 -14.77 12.06 13.66
C LYS A 8 -14.57 12.31 12.15
N GLN A 9 -14.44 13.57 11.74
CA GLN A 9 -14.30 14.00 10.34
C GLN A 9 -12.84 14.24 9.92
N ASP A 10 -11.89 14.14 10.86
CA ASP A 10 -10.46 14.16 10.56
C ASP A 10 -10.06 12.78 10.02
N HIS A 11 -10.34 12.53 8.73
CA HIS A 11 -9.91 11.34 8.01
C HIS A 11 -8.41 11.45 7.68
N LEU A 12 -7.57 11.52 8.71
CA LEU A 12 -6.13 11.32 8.54
C LEU A 12 -5.90 9.81 8.47
N ILE A 13 -5.59 9.29 7.28
CA ILE A 13 -5.01 7.95 7.14
C ILE A 13 -3.63 8.04 7.82
N TYR A 14 -3.54 7.51 9.04
CA TYR A 14 -2.28 7.51 9.80
C TYR A 14 -1.42 6.33 9.34
N ALA A 15 -0.48 6.61 8.44
CA ALA A 15 0.56 5.68 8.05
C ALA A 15 1.78 5.89 8.96
N ASP A 16 1.93 5.09 10.01
CA ASP A 16 3.16 5.13 10.82
C ASP A 16 4.29 4.47 10.02
N VAL A 17 5.17 5.28 9.46
CA VAL A 17 6.30 4.80 8.64
C VAL A 17 7.35 4.07 9.51
N VAL A 18 7.39 4.36 10.82
CA VAL A 18 8.43 3.90 11.76
C VAL A 18 8.33 2.39 12.06
N ASP A 19 7.23 1.74 11.68
CA ASP A 19 7.02 0.29 11.85
C ASP A 19 6.15 -0.27 10.71
N SER A 20 6.28 0.32 9.51
CA SER A 20 5.47 -0.07 8.35
C SER A 20 5.68 -1.53 7.94
N LYS A 21 6.88 -2.09 8.18
CA LYS A 21 7.23 -3.49 7.88
C LYS A 21 6.24 -4.51 8.45
N SER A 22 5.74 -4.29 9.66
CA SER A 22 4.84 -5.20 10.36
C SER A 22 3.34 -4.86 10.18
N LYS A 23 3.02 -3.71 9.58
CA LYS A 23 1.67 -3.12 9.64
C LYS A 23 0.99 -2.94 8.30
N ALA A 24 1.75 -2.59 7.26
CA ALA A 24 1.18 -2.19 5.98
C ALA A 24 2.24 -2.21 4.89
N GLY A 25 2.21 -3.25 4.05
CA GLY A 25 2.97 -3.25 2.82
C GLY A 25 3.59 -4.59 2.42
N VAL A 26 4.12 -4.60 1.21
CA VAL A 26 4.84 -5.71 0.61
C VAL A 26 6.31 -5.30 0.43
N TRP A 27 7.22 -6.16 0.89
CA TRP A 27 8.65 -5.85 0.99
C TRP A 27 9.44 -6.62 -0.05
N MET A 28 10.49 -5.99 -0.57
CA MET A 28 11.38 -6.55 -1.56
C MET A 28 12.70 -6.95 -0.89
N GLY A 29 13.28 -8.08 -1.31
CA GLY A 29 14.55 -8.56 -0.77
C GLY A 29 15.77 -7.71 -1.13
N GLU A 30 15.70 -6.90 -2.19
CA GLU A 30 16.84 -6.12 -2.69
C GLU A 30 16.83 -4.65 -2.25
N ARG A 31 17.94 -4.21 -1.64
CA ARG A 31 18.14 -2.84 -1.14
C ARG A 31 18.76 -1.88 -2.15
N ALA A 32 19.40 -2.37 -3.21
CA ALA A 32 19.94 -1.50 -4.25
C ALA A 32 18.84 -1.12 -5.24
N SER A 33 18.73 0.17 -5.60
CA SER A 33 17.77 0.67 -6.60
C SER A 33 16.30 0.35 -6.30
N PHE A 34 15.93 0.19 -5.02
CA PHE A 34 14.57 -0.18 -4.63
C PHE A 34 13.52 0.85 -5.08
N GLN A 35 13.91 2.12 -5.19
CA GLN A 35 13.05 3.21 -5.67
C GLN A 35 12.62 3.03 -7.13
N GLU A 36 13.51 2.53 -7.99
CA GLU A 36 13.19 2.23 -9.39
C GLU A 36 12.21 1.05 -9.47
N LYS A 37 12.44 0.01 -8.67
CA LYS A 37 11.54 -1.15 -8.57
C LYS A 37 10.15 -0.74 -8.06
N GLN A 38 10.09 0.10 -7.03
CA GLN A 38 8.84 0.68 -6.53
C GLN A 38 8.07 1.42 -7.62
N GLN A 39 8.75 2.27 -8.42
CA GLN A 39 8.10 2.99 -9.49
C GLN A 39 7.54 2.03 -10.55
N ARG A 40 8.32 1.00 -10.93
CA ARG A 40 7.87 -0.03 -11.88
C ARG A 40 6.64 -0.79 -11.38
N ILE A 41 6.60 -1.11 -10.08
CA ILE A 41 5.42 -1.74 -9.45
C ILE A 41 4.21 -0.81 -9.55
N LEU A 42 4.36 0.47 -9.22
CA LEU A 42 3.26 1.44 -9.29
C LEU A 42 2.74 1.63 -10.72
N GLU A 43 3.61 1.73 -11.72
CA GLU A 43 3.18 1.82 -13.13
C GLU A 43 2.43 0.56 -13.58
N ALA A 44 2.92 -0.63 -13.23
CA ALA A 44 2.23 -1.87 -13.57
C ALA A 44 0.88 -2.02 -12.84
N LEU A 45 0.73 -1.51 -11.61
CA LEU A 45 -0.55 -1.50 -10.90
C LEU A 45 -1.60 -0.63 -11.59
N LYS A 46 -1.19 0.50 -12.18
CA LYS A 46 -2.09 1.38 -12.95
C LYS A 46 -2.69 0.69 -14.18
N GLU A 47 -2.00 -0.30 -14.74
CA GLU A 47 -2.51 -1.08 -15.87
C GLU A 47 -3.53 -2.16 -15.45
N ARG A 48 -3.58 -2.50 -14.16
CA ARG A 48 -4.40 -3.60 -13.62
C ARG A 48 -5.60 -3.15 -12.79
N THR A 49 -5.66 -1.87 -12.46
CA THR A 49 -6.65 -1.34 -11.53
C THR A 49 -7.37 -0.14 -12.12
N ASP A 50 -8.65 0.02 -11.80
CA ASP A 50 -9.37 1.25 -12.05
C ASP A 50 -8.95 2.28 -10.98
N TRP A 51 -7.83 2.96 -11.26
CA TRP A 51 -7.21 3.89 -10.31
C TRP A 51 -7.62 5.34 -10.56
N VAL A 52 -7.56 6.12 -9.49
CA VAL A 52 -7.69 7.57 -9.50
C VAL A 52 -6.33 8.18 -9.24
N GLU A 53 -6.02 9.25 -9.96
CA GLU A 53 -4.75 9.94 -9.84
C GLU A 53 -4.55 10.51 -8.44
N LEU A 54 -3.47 10.06 -7.80
CA LEU A 54 -2.96 10.57 -6.54
C LEU A 54 -1.45 10.80 -6.70
N PRO A 55 -0.94 12.04 -6.63
CA PRO A 55 0.47 12.31 -6.90
C PRO A 55 1.40 11.44 -6.04
N GLY A 56 2.25 10.63 -6.70
CA GLY A 56 3.20 9.74 -6.05
C GLY A 56 2.61 8.43 -5.50
N ALA A 57 1.35 8.11 -5.79
CA ALA A 57 0.66 6.92 -5.32
C ALA A 57 -0.38 6.42 -6.34
N VAL A 58 -0.98 5.27 -6.05
CA VAL A 58 -2.13 4.71 -6.77
C VAL A 58 -3.28 4.65 -5.78
N MET A 59 -4.41 5.29 -6.09
CA MET A 59 -5.62 5.16 -5.29
C MET A 59 -6.65 4.33 -6.06
N VAL A 60 -7.11 3.24 -5.48
CA VAL A 60 -8.15 2.37 -6.04
C VAL A 60 -9.44 2.58 -5.26
N ILE A 61 -10.55 2.79 -5.96
CA ILE A 61 -11.88 2.88 -5.35
C ILE A 61 -12.58 1.54 -5.55
N SER A 62 -13.04 0.92 -4.46
CA SER A 62 -13.81 -0.32 -4.51
C SER A 62 -15.25 -0.07 -4.07
N THR A 63 -16.19 -0.75 -4.71
CA THR A 63 -17.59 -0.80 -4.28
C THR A 63 -17.91 -2.05 -3.46
N GLU A 64 -17.07 -3.09 -3.55
CA GLU A 64 -17.28 -4.39 -2.89
C GLU A 64 -15.94 -4.96 -2.36
N PRO A 65 -15.66 -4.83 -1.05
CA PRO A 65 -16.36 -3.98 -0.09
C PRO A 65 -16.14 -2.49 -0.38
N ALA A 66 -17.11 -1.65 -0.04
CA ALA A 66 -17.04 -0.22 -0.31
C ALA A 66 -15.90 0.45 0.48
N GLY A 67 -15.01 1.16 -0.23
CA GLY A 67 -13.89 1.88 0.36
C GLY A 67 -12.83 2.29 -0.64
N ILE A 68 -11.69 2.73 -0.11
CA ILE A 68 -10.51 3.11 -0.90
C ILE A 68 -9.28 2.32 -0.45
N THR A 69 -8.39 2.05 -1.39
CA THR A 69 -7.05 1.53 -1.14
C THR A 69 -6.03 2.50 -1.73
N VAL A 70 -5.06 2.93 -0.93
CA VAL A 70 -3.93 3.76 -1.36
C VAL A 70 -2.67 2.91 -1.33
N ILE A 71 -1.98 2.86 -2.46
CA ILE A 71 -0.74 2.11 -2.66
C ILE A 71 0.37 3.11 -3.00
N ALA A 72 1.41 3.16 -2.17
CA ALA A 72 2.47 4.17 -2.28
C ALA A 72 3.86 3.58 -2.04
N PRO A 73 4.92 4.10 -2.67
CA PRO A 73 6.28 3.65 -2.39
C PRO A 73 6.68 4.04 -0.97
N ASN A 74 7.34 3.13 -0.25
CA ASN A 74 7.95 3.49 1.02
C ASN A 74 9.21 4.35 0.76
N PRO A 75 9.32 5.56 1.32
CA PRO A 75 10.43 6.47 1.00
C PRO A 75 11.79 5.98 1.52
N SER A 76 11.80 5.13 2.54
CA SER A 76 13.01 4.76 3.29
C SER A 76 13.33 3.26 3.24
N LEU A 77 12.37 2.42 2.84
CA LEU A 77 12.49 0.97 2.86
C LEU A 77 12.17 0.37 1.49
N PRO A 78 12.77 -0.78 1.13
CA PRO A 78 12.50 -1.46 -0.13
C PRO A 78 11.13 -2.15 -0.08
N GLY A 79 10.05 -1.39 -0.20
CA GLY A 79 8.70 -1.95 -0.25
C GLY A 79 7.63 -0.94 -0.61
N VAL A 80 6.42 -1.43 -0.79
CA VAL A 80 5.25 -0.61 -1.15
C VAL A 80 4.27 -0.67 0.03
N ILE A 81 3.81 0.49 0.47
CA ILE A 81 2.83 0.65 1.53
C ILE A 81 1.43 0.48 0.93
N VAL A 82 0.60 -0.34 1.56
CA VAL A 82 -0.81 -0.52 1.19
C VAL A 82 -1.67 -0.12 2.37
N LEU A 83 -2.54 0.87 2.19
CA LEU A 83 -3.45 1.37 3.20
C LEU A 83 -4.86 1.31 2.66
N ALA A 84 -5.81 0.88 3.48
CA ALA A 84 -7.21 0.84 3.08
C ALA A 84 -8.13 1.46 4.12
N ASP A 85 -9.18 2.10 3.63
CA ASP A 85 -10.27 2.64 4.43
C ASP A 85 -11.60 2.17 3.85
N GLY A 86 -12.25 1.25 4.56
CA GLY A 86 -13.56 0.72 4.24
C GLY A 86 -14.59 1.08 5.31
N GLY A 87 -15.88 0.90 5.00
CA GLY A 87 -16.98 1.24 5.91
C GLY A 87 -17.01 0.45 7.24
N SER A 88 -16.13 -0.54 7.42
CA SER A 88 -15.94 -1.30 8.66
C SER A 88 -14.49 -1.81 8.77
N PRO A 89 -14.02 -2.20 9.97
CA PRO A 89 -12.67 -2.78 10.12
C PRO A 89 -12.44 -4.02 9.25
N ALA A 90 -13.46 -4.87 9.07
CA ALA A 90 -13.39 -6.04 8.20
C ALA A 90 -13.27 -5.65 6.72
N ALA A 91 -13.97 -4.59 6.29
CA ALA A 91 -13.85 -4.06 4.94
C ALA A 91 -12.46 -3.48 4.69
N SER A 92 -11.91 -2.69 5.62
CA SER A 92 -10.55 -2.16 5.51
C SER A 92 -9.51 -3.29 5.41
N ALA A 93 -9.61 -4.32 6.24
CA ALA A 93 -8.71 -5.47 6.18
C ALA A 93 -8.79 -6.20 4.84
N ALA A 94 -10.01 -6.46 4.34
CA ALA A 94 -10.20 -7.12 3.04
C ALA A 94 -9.63 -6.29 1.87
N LEU A 95 -9.85 -4.98 1.87
CA LEU A 95 -9.31 -4.05 0.87
C LEU A 95 -7.78 -3.98 0.92
N GLN A 96 -7.21 -3.97 2.13
CA GLN A 96 -5.75 -3.99 2.31
C GLN A 96 -5.17 -5.30 1.77
N SER A 97 -5.72 -6.46 2.16
CA SER A 97 -5.26 -7.76 1.67
C SER A 97 -5.35 -7.87 0.14
N ALA A 98 -6.45 -7.41 -0.45
CA ALA A 98 -6.60 -7.38 -1.91
C ALA A 98 -5.55 -6.48 -2.58
N GLY A 99 -5.27 -5.30 -2.00
CA GLY A 99 -4.22 -4.41 -2.48
C GLY A 99 -2.83 -5.03 -2.39
N GLU A 100 -2.52 -5.70 -1.29
CA GLU A 100 -1.25 -6.43 -1.11
C GLU A 100 -1.11 -7.59 -2.09
N GLU A 101 -2.16 -8.35 -2.34
CA GLU A 101 -2.17 -9.42 -3.35
C GLU A 101 -1.88 -8.89 -4.77
N GLN A 102 -2.45 -7.74 -5.14
CA GLN A 102 -2.15 -7.10 -6.43
C GLN A 102 -0.67 -6.69 -6.53
N VAL A 103 -0.12 -6.12 -5.46
CA VAL A 103 1.31 -5.76 -5.39
C VAL A 103 2.18 -7.01 -5.54
N ARG A 104 1.88 -8.10 -4.82
CA ARG A 104 2.62 -9.37 -4.91
C ARG A 104 2.55 -9.98 -6.32
N ALA A 105 1.38 -9.94 -6.95
CA ALA A 105 1.21 -10.43 -8.32
C ALA A 105 2.08 -9.65 -9.31
N VAL A 106 2.07 -8.32 -9.23
CA VAL A 106 2.93 -7.44 -10.04
C VAL A 106 4.41 -7.70 -9.76
N MET A 107 4.81 -7.87 -8.50
CA MET A 107 6.19 -8.22 -8.15
C MET A 107 6.62 -9.54 -8.79
N GLY A 108 5.77 -10.57 -8.76
CA GLY A 108 6.04 -11.85 -9.40
C GLY A 108 6.23 -11.73 -10.91
N GLU A 109 5.38 -10.96 -11.60
CA GLU A 109 5.48 -10.70 -13.04
C GLU A 109 6.78 -9.95 -13.41
N LEU A 110 7.21 -9.02 -12.55
CA LEU A 110 8.43 -8.25 -12.73
C LEU A 110 9.70 -8.99 -12.28
N GLY A 111 9.58 -10.21 -11.73
CA GLY A 111 10.70 -10.99 -11.19
C GLY A 111 11.32 -10.37 -9.94
N ILE A 112 10.55 -9.62 -9.15
CA ILE A 112 10.99 -9.00 -7.89
C ILE A 112 10.67 -9.96 -6.74
N ALA A 113 11.70 -10.41 -6.02
CA ALA A 113 11.52 -11.30 -4.88
C ALA A 113 10.95 -10.56 -3.66
N GLU A 114 9.92 -11.16 -3.03
CA GLU A 114 9.35 -10.72 -1.76
C GLU A 114 10.27 -11.09 -0.58
N GLU A 115 10.46 -10.16 0.35
CA GLU A 115 11.07 -10.43 1.67
C GLU A 115 9.93 -10.74 2.65
N GLU A 116 9.99 -11.87 3.37
CA GLU A 116 9.06 -12.12 4.47
C GLU A 116 9.10 -10.94 5.44
N ALA A 117 7.93 -10.34 5.71
CA ALA A 117 7.80 -9.37 6.79
C ALA A 117 8.20 -10.09 8.10
N ALA A 118 9.18 -9.55 8.82
CA ALA A 118 9.60 -10.12 10.09
C ALA A 118 8.38 -10.21 11.03
N ALA A 119 8.07 -11.43 11.47
CA ALA A 119 6.97 -11.76 12.39
C ALA A 119 7.18 -11.19 13.80
#